data_AF-A0A350UVF4-F1
#
_entry.id   AF-A0A350UVF4-F1
#
_cell.length_a   1.000
_cell.length_b   1.000
_cell.length_c   1.000
_cell.angle_alpha   90.00
_cell.angle_beta   90.00
_cell.angle_gamma   90.00
#
_symmetry.space_group_name_H-M   'P 1'
#
loop_
_entity.id
_entity.type
_entity.pdbx_description
1 polymer ?
#
loop_
_entity_poly.entity_id
_entity_poly.type
_entity_poly.pdbx_seq_one_letter_code
_entity_poly.pdbx_strand_id
1 'polypeptide(L)'
;MAKIQDIRSKIDQIDDQLLKLINRRGELAIKIGQEKSRNNSSKHFHVPHRERAIIERIIKDSKGPFPDDSLESVFREIFSATLALEKPLRIGFLGPETTFSHQAAIKQFGHSSVFIANQNIESVFRQVEQGACDYGVVPVENSIEGVINLTLDCFVDSPLL
;
A
#
# COMPACT_ATOMS: atom_id res chain seq x y z
N MET A 1 -20.77 13.01 -34.57
CA MET A 1 -19.42 12.50 -34.25
C MET A 1 -18.48 13.60 -33.76
N ALA A 2 -18.42 14.78 -34.40
CA ALA A 2 -17.57 15.92 -33.97
C ALA A 2 -17.69 16.28 -32.48
N LYS A 3 -18.92 16.39 -31.94
CA LYS A 3 -19.15 16.74 -30.53
C LYS A 3 -18.57 15.73 -29.52
N ILE A 4 -18.50 14.45 -29.86
CA ILE A 4 -17.86 13.43 -29.00
C ILE A 4 -16.35 13.60 -29.04
N GLN A 5 -15.79 13.89 -30.22
CA GLN A 5 -14.36 14.11 -30.39
C GLN A 5 -13.89 15.35 -29.62
N ASP A 6 -14.67 16.43 -29.61
CA ASP A 6 -14.36 17.63 -28.84
C ASP A 6 -14.35 17.35 -27.32
N ILE A 7 -15.28 16.52 -26.84
CA ILE A 7 -15.31 16.10 -25.42
C ILE A 7 -14.08 15.24 -25.10
N ARG A 8 -13.71 14.30 -25.97
CA ARG A 8 -12.51 13.48 -25.78
C ARG A 8 -11.24 14.31 -25.71
N SER A 9 -11.08 15.29 -26.60
CA SER A 9 -9.92 16.18 -26.57
C SER A 9 -9.82 16.99 -25.26
N LYS A 10 -10.96 17.37 -24.67
CA LYS A 10 -10.97 18.00 -23.32
C LYS A 10 -10.58 17.02 -22.22
N ILE A 11 -10.95 15.75 -22.33
CA ILE A 11 -10.50 14.70 -21.41
C ILE A 11 -8.99 14.49 -21.54
N ASP A 12 -8.47 14.37 -22.77
CA ASP A 12 -7.03 14.23 -23.01
C ASP A 12 -6.22 15.37 -22.38
N GLN A 13 -6.72 16.61 -22.46
CA GLN A 13 -6.09 17.77 -21.82
C GLN A 13 -6.09 17.69 -20.28
N ILE A 14 -7.13 17.08 -19.69
CA ILE A 14 -7.20 16.83 -18.24
C ILE A 14 -6.21 15.73 -17.88
N ASP A 15 -6.14 14.65 -18.66
CA ASP A 15 -5.24 13.52 -18.44
C ASP A 15 -3.77 13.97 -18.50
N ASP A 16 -3.42 14.85 -19.44
CA ASP A 16 -2.10 15.48 -19.50
C ASP A 16 -1.76 16.30 -18.24
N GLN A 17 -2.75 16.96 -17.65
CA GLN A 17 -2.58 17.70 -16.39
C GLN A 17 -2.44 16.74 -15.20
N LEU A 18 -3.24 15.67 -15.17
CA LEU A 18 -3.13 14.62 -14.16
C LEU A 18 -1.73 13.99 -14.19
N LEU A 19 -1.21 13.66 -15.37
CA LEU A 19 0.14 13.12 -15.53
C LEU A 19 1.20 14.07 -14.95
N LYS A 20 1.12 15.36 -15.27
CA LYS A 20 2.05 16.37 -14.71
C LYS A 20 1.97 16.44 -13.19
N LEU A 21 0.77 16.40 -12.62
CA LEU A 21 0.55 16.44 -11.17
C LEU A 21 1.05 15.17 -10.47
N ILE A 22 0.80 14.00 -11.05
CA ILE A 22 1.27 12.71 -10.55
C ILE A 22 2.81 12.66 -10.56
N ASN A 23 3.45 13.06 -11.66
CA ASN A 23 4.90 13.12 -11.75
C ASN A 23 5.48 14.07 -10.70
N ARG A 24 4.90 15.27 -10.54
CA ARG A 24 5.35 16.23 -9.53
C ARG A 24 5.18 15.69 -8.11
N ARG A 25 4.10 14.95 -7.84
CA ARG A 25 3.89 14.27 -6.56
C ARG A 25 4.97 13.20 -6.33
N GLY A 26 5.30 12.42 -7.36
CA GLY A 26 6.37 11.42 -7.32
C GLY A 26 7.75 12.04 -7.01
N GLU A 27 8.10 13.15 -7.66
CA GLU A 27 9.35 13.88 -7.37
C GLU A 27 9.45 14.33 -5.90
N LEU A 28 8.32 14.75 -5.31
CA LEU A 28 8.27 15.13 -3.89
C LEU A 28 8.40 13.91 -2.98
N ALA A 29 7.78 12.78 -3.32
CA ALA A 29 7.96 11.52 -2.59
C ALA A 29 9.42 11.07 -2.60
N ILE A 30 10.11 11.11 -3.75
CA ILE A 30 11.54 10.80 -3.85
C ILE A 30 12.37 11.67 -2.89
N LYS A 31 12.09 12.98 -2.83
CA LYS A 31 12.78 13.89 -1.88
C LYS A 31 12.51 13.50 -0.42
N ILE A 32 11.28 13.12 -0.09
CA ILE A 32 10.93 12.61 1.24
C ILE A 32 11.74 11.34 1.56
N GLY A 33 11.82 10.39 0.62
CA GLY A 33 12.61 9.16 0.78
C GLY A 33 14.10 9.45 1.01
N GLN A 34 14.67 10.43 0.30
CA GLN A 34 16.06 10.88 0.49
C GLN A 34 16.29 11.46 1.89
N GLU A 35 15.39 12.30 2.39
CA GLU A 35 15.47 12.90 3.72
C GLU A 35 15.29 11.87 4.85
N LYS A 36 14.37 10.91 4.70
CA LYS A 36 14.20 9.78 5.65
C LYS A 36 15.47 8.92 5.73
N SER A 37 16.11 8.66 4.59
CA SER A 37 17.33 7.87 4.50
C SER A 37 18.53 8.58 5.16
N ARG A 38 18.64 9.90 5.01
CA ARG A 38 19.70 10.72 5.63
C ARG A 38 19.61 10.74 7.16
N ASN A 39 18.40 10.78 7.70
CA ASN A 39 18.17 10.91 9.14
C ASN A 39 18.20 9.57 9.90
N ASN A 40 18.56 8.45 9.27
CA ASN A 40 18.44 7.09 9.84
C ASN A 40 17.03 6.79 10.41
N SER A 41 16.01 7.50 9.93
CA SER A 41 14.60 7.25 10.25
C SER A 41 14.07 6.10 9.38
N SER A 42 14.80 4.98 9.39
CA SER A 42 14.60 3.83 8.51
C SER A 42 13.36 3.00 8.84
N LYS A 43 12.72 3.26 9.98
CA LYS A 43 11.78 2.29 10.56
C LYS A 43 10.37 2.33 9.96
N HIS A 44 9.93 3.43 9.33
CA HIS A 44 8.54 3.52 8.85
C HIS A 44 8.42 4.35 7.56
N PHE A 45 8.69 3.72 6.41
CA PHE A 45 8.42 4.34 5.11
C PHE A 45 6.91 4.38 4.80
N HIS A 46 6.19 3.34 5.21
CA HIS A 46 4.73 3.26 5.14
C HIS A 46 4.08 3.94 6.35
N VAL A 47 3.18 4.90 6.12
CA VAL A 47 2.56 5.71 7.18
C VAL A 47 1.03 5.70 7.02
N PRO A 48 0.33 4.62 7.41
CA PRO A 48 -1.10 4.44 7.15
C PRO A 48 -1.99 5.57 7.67
N HIS A 49 -1.65 6.13 8.85
CA HIS A 49 -2.43 7.21 9.46
C HIS A 49 -2.40 8.49 8.59
N ARG A 50 -1.30 8.73 7.89
CA ARG A 50 -1.14 9.90 7.02
C ARG A 50 -2.01 9.75 5.77
N GLU A 51 -2.03 8.56 5.19
CA GLU A 51 -2.88 8.25 4.03
C GLU A 51 -4.36 8.38 4.37
N ARG A 52 -4.80 7.81 5.50
CA ARG A 52 -6.17 7.95 5.97
C ARG A 52 -6.60 9.40 6.12
N ALA A 53 -5.76 10.23 6.75
CA ALA A 53 -6.05 11.66 6.92
C ALA A 53 -6.13 12.41 5.57
N ILE A 54 -5.37 12.00 4.57
CA ILE A 54 -5.44 12.59 3.22
C ILE A 54 -6.75 12.18 2.52
N ILE A 55 -7.13 10.90 2.61
CA ILE A 55 -8.38 10.37 2.03
C ILE A 55 -9.59 11.06 2.66
N GLU A 56 -9.65 11.14 3.98
CA GLU A 56 -10.72 11.82 4.71
C GLU A 56 -10.88 13.28 4.26
N ARG A 57 -9.76 13.99 4.09
CA ARG A 57 -9.77 15.37 3.57
C ARG A 57 -10.29 15.42 2.14
N ILE A 58 -9.82 14.54 1.25
CA ILE A 58 -10.24 14.52 -0.17
C ILE A 58 -11.73 14.23 -0.30
N ILE A 59 -12.24 13.23 0.43
CA ILE A 59 -13.67 12.87 0.44
C ILE A 59 -14.49 14.06 0.93
N LYS A 60 -14.10 14.67 2.06
CA LYS A 60 -14.78 15.84 2.61
C LYS A 60 -14.83 17.03 1.64
N ASP A 61 -13.76 17.27 0.90
CA ASP A 61 -13.65 18.39 -0.03
C ASP A 61 -14.21 18.07 -1.42
N SER A 62 -14.57 16.80 -1.69
CA SER A 62 -15.11 16.37 -2.98
C SER A 62 -16.49 16.97 -3.23
N LYS A 63 -16.64 17.62 -4.38
CA LYS A 63 -17.93 18.10 -4.92
C LYS A 63 -18.19 17.56 -6.33
N GLY A 64 -17.38 16.59 -6.74
CA GLY A 64 -17.39 16.02 -8.08
C GLY A 64 -18.38 14.86 -8.23
N PRO A 65 -18.49 14.32 -9.44
CA PRO A 65 -19.41 13.20 -9.74
C PRO A 65 -18.87 11.83 -9.28
N PHE A 66 -17.66 11.76 -8.74
CA PHE A 66 -17.06 10.49 -8.29
C PHE A 66 -17.60 10.07 -6.92
N PRO A 67 -18.02 8.80 -6.75
CA PRO A 67 -18.31 8.25 -5.43
C PRO A 67 -17.07 8.20 -4.54
N ASP A 68 -17.29 8.28 -3.22
CA ASP A 68 -16.22 8.29 -2.21
C ASP A 68 -15.29 7.07 -2.31
N ASP A 69 -15.87 5.86 -2.44
CA ASP A 69 -15.10 4.61 -2.57
C ASP A 69 -14.19 4.59 -3.81
N SER A 70 -14.64 5.25 -4.90
CA SER A 70 -13.86 5.35 -6.13
C SER A 70 -12.69 6.33 -5.96
N LEU A 71 -12.91 7.46 -5.29
CA LEU A 71 -11.83 8.40 -4.95
C LEU A 71 -10.80 7.74 -4.03
N GLU A 72 -11.27 7.03 -3.00
CA GLU A 72 -10.38 6.28 -2.11
C GLU A 72 -9.49 5.32 -2.89
N SER A 73 -10.08 4.52 -3.79
CA SER A 73 -9.34 3.53 -4.59
C SER A 73 -8.28 4.18 -5.48
N VAL A 74 -8.62 5.26 -6.18
CA VAL A 74 -7.68 5.99 -7.05
C VAL A 74 -6.53 6.58 -6.24
N PHE A 75 -6.82 7.22 -5.10
CA PHE A 75 -5.78 7.85 -4.29
C PHE A 75 -4.89 6.83 -3.59
N ARG A 76 -5.43 5.68 -3.16
CA ARG A 76 -4.62 4.58 -2.62
C ARG A 76 -3.60 4.06 -3.63
N GLU A 77 -4.00 3.92 -4.90
CA GLU A 77 -3.07 3.47 -5.93
C GLU A 77 -1.97 4.51 -6.19
N ILE A 78 -2.33 5.79 -6.23
CA ILE A 78 -1.35 6.88 -6.33
C ILE A 78 -0.37 6.86 -5.14
N PHE A 79 -0.84 6.54 -3.93
CA PHE A 79 0.02 6.45 -2.75
C PHE A 79 0.98 5.26 -2.84
N SER A 80 0.45 4.09 -3.19
CA SER A 80 1.24 2.87 -3.38
C SER A 80 2.35 3.08 -4.40
N ALA A 81 2.01 3.61 -5.58
CA ALA A 81 2.97 3.90 -6.64
C ALA A 81 4.07 4.87 -6.18
N THR A 82 3.71 5.93 -5.43
CA THR A 82 4.74 6.86 -4.92
C THR A 82 5.58 6.32 -3.79
N LEU A 83 5.03 5.44 -2.95
CA LEU A 83 5.80 4.80 -1.89
C LEU A 83 6.86 3.86 -2.48
N ALA A 84 6.52 3.15 -3.55
CA ALA A 84 7.47 2.32 -4.28
C ALA A 84 8.64 3.12 -4.88
N LEU A 85 8.45 4.40 -5.22
CA LEU A 85 9.54 5.30 -5.64
C LEU A 85 10.48 5.68 -4.49
N GLU A 86 10.01 5.68 -3.23
CA GLU A 86 10.86 5.90 -2.05
C GLU A 86 11.69 4.65 -1.75
N LYS A 87 11.01 3.51 -1.62
CA LYS A 87 11.61 2.19 -1.37
C LYS A 87 10.58 1.11 -1.75
N PRO A 88 10.89 0.17 -2.66
CA PRO A 88 10.02 -0.98 -2.91
C PRO A 88 9.98 -1.85 -1.65
N LEU A 89 8.82 -1.90 -0.99
CA LEU A 89 8.62 -2.70 0.21
C LEU A 89 8.47 -4.18 -0.14
N ARG A 90 9.12 -5.05 0.62
CA ARG A 90 8.94 -6.50 0.54
C ARG A 90 7.99 -6.95 1.64
N ILE A 91 6.85 -7.51 1.25
CA ILE A 91 5.79 -7.93 2.15
C ILE A 91 5.70 -9.46 2.11
N GLY A 92 6.13 -10.11 3.18
CA GLY A 92 5.92 -11.54 3.37
C GLY A 92 4.47 -11.81 3.77
N PHE A 93 3.81 -12.79 3.17
CA PHE A 93 2.45 -13.15 3.56
C PHE A 93 2.25 -14.66 3.58
N LEU A 94 1.28 -15.13 4.37
CA LEU A 94 0.88 -16.55 4.35
C LEU A 94 0.18 -16.87 3.01
N GLY A 95 0.86 -17.66 2.18
CA GLY A 95 0.45 -18.00 0.83
C GLY A 95 -0.55 -19.16 0.73
N PRO A 96 -0.87 -19.59 -0.50
CA PRO A 96 -0.36 -19.09 -1.79
C PRO A 96 -0.91 -17.70 -2.16
N GLU A 97 -0.51 -17.18 -3.32
CA GLU A 97 -1.15 -16.00 -3.92
C GLU A 97 -2.67 -16.18 -4.02
N THR A 98 -3.38 -15.06 -4.06
CA THR A 98 -4.85 -14.96 -4.14
C THR A 98 -5.64 -15.41 -2.90
N THR A 99 -4.95 -15.80 -1.81
CA THR A 99 -5.55 -16.06 -0.50
C THR A 99 -5.99 -14.78 0.23
N PHE A 100 -6.72 -14.92 1.33
CA PHE A 100 -7.13 -13.79 2.18
C PHE A 100 -5.93 -12.98 2.70
N SER A 101 -4.84 -13.63 3.09
CA SER A 101 -3.62 -12.96 3.53
C SER A 101 -2.97 -12.16 2.39
N HIS A 102 -2.99 -12.69 1.16
CA HIS A 102 -2.54 -11.96 -0.02
C HIS A 102 -3.40 -10.70 -0.27
N GLN A 103 -4.72 -10.85 -0.24
CA GLN A 103 -5.65 -9.73 -0.43
C GLN A 103 -5.50 -8.68 0.67
N ALA A 104 -5.32 -9.10 1.92
CA ALA A 104 -5.07 -8.21 3.05
C ALA A 104 -3.74 -7.45 2.87
N ALA A 105 -2.70 -8.13 2.41
CA ALA A 105 -1.41 -7.50 2.11
C ALA A 105 -1.53 -6.44 1.01
N ILE A 106 -2.21 -6.76 -0.10
CA ILE A 106 -2.48 -5.80 -1.18
C ILE A 106 -3.30 -4.62 -0.67
N LYS A 107 -4.37 -4.87 0.09
CA LYS A 107 -5.22 -3.80 0.64
C LYS A 107 -4.45 -2.84 1.55
N GLN A 108 -3.51 -3.37 2.32
CA GLN A 108 -2.77 -2.61 3.31
C GLN A 108 -1.56 -1.86 2.73
N PHE A 109 -0.83 -2.47 1.78
CA PHE A 109 0.44 -1.94 1.25
C PHE A 109 0.36 -1.48 -0.22
N GLY A 110 -0.80 -1.68 -0.85
CA GLY A 110 -1.08 -1.36 -2.25
C GLY A 110 -0.34 -2.24 -3.26
N HIS A 111 -0.71 -2.11 -4.53
CA HIS A 111 -0.27 -3.00 -5.60
C HIS A 111 1.20 -2.87 -5.99
N SER A 112 1.85 -1.75 -5.67
CA SER A 112 3.25 -1.49 -6.08
C SER A 112 4.29 -2.12 -5.16
N SER A 113 3.86 -2.84 -4.11
CA SER A 113 4.76 -3.57 -3.20
C SER A 113 5.16 -4.93 -3.75
N VAL A 114 6.32 -5.46 -3.33
CA VAL A 114 6.77 -6.82 -3.68
C VAL A 114 6.19 -7.80 -2.68
N PHE A 115 5.34 -8.71 -3.13
CA PHE A 115 4.69 -9.72 -2.27
C PHE A 115 5.42 -11.05 -2.35
N ILE A 116 5.75 -11.63 -1.18
CA ILE A 116 6.49 -12.89 -1.05
C ILE A 116 5.61 -13.91 -0.33
N ALA A 117 5.13 -14.90 -1.09
CA ALA A 117 4.29 -15.98 -0.56
C ALA A 117 5.12 -16.94 0.30
N ASN A 118 4.62 -17.25 1.50
CA ASN A 118 5.23 -18.19 2.44
C ASN A 118 4.30 -19.38 2.69
N GLN A 119 4.86 -20.57 2.91
CA GLN A 119 4.05 -21.78 3.12
C GLN A 119 3.47 -21.90 4.53
N ASN A 120 4.05 -21.21 5.52
CA ASN A 120 3.63 -21.25 6.91
C ASN A 120 3.87 -19.90 7.60
N ILE A 121 3.25 -19.73 8.77
CA ILE A 121 3.25 -18.49 9.54
C ILE A 121 4.67 -18.19 10.04
N GLU A 122 5.36 -19.20 10.56
CA GLU A 122 6.71 -19.11 11.11
C GLU A 122 7.72 -18.61 10.06
N SER A 123 7.57 -19.01 8.80
CA SER A 123 8.42 -18.50 7.70
C SER A 123 8.19 -17.01 7.46
N VAL A 124 6.96 -16.50 7.62
CA VAL A 124 6.70 -15.06 7.51
C VAL A 124 7.44 -14.30 8.61
N PHE A 125 7.33 -14.75 9.87
CA PHE A 125 8.06 -14.15 10.99
C PHE A 125 9.57 -14.17 10.76
N ARG A 126 10.13 -15.34 10.42
CA ARG A 126 11.55 -15.51 10.15
C ARG A 126 12.05 -14.59 9.03
N GLN A 127 11.30 -14.43 7.95
CA GLN A 127 11.68 -13.53 6.86
C GLN A 127 11.75 -12.07 7.30
N VAL A 128 10.86 -11.64 8.18
CA VAL A 128 10.88 -10.28 8.73
C VAL A 128 12.04 -10.12 9.72
N GLU A 129 12.26 -11.07 10.62
CA GLU A 129 13.38 -11.09 11.57
C GLU A 129 14.74 -11.01 10.88
N GLN A 130 14.91 -11.73 9.77
CA GLN A 130 16.14 -11.74 8.99
C GLN A 130 16.30 -10.52 8.07
N GLY A 131 15.32 -9.61 8.04
CA GLY A 131 15.31 -8.46 7.13
C GLY A 131 15.15 -8.84 5.65
N ALA A 132 14.70 -10.06 5.36
CA ALA A 132 14.33 -10.50 4.01
C ALA A 132 13.00 -9.88 3.54
N CYS A 133 12.10 -9.58 4.49
CA CYS A 133 10.88 -8.81 4.29
C CYS A 133 10.89 -7.57 5.20
N ASP A 134 10.31 -6.46 4.72
CA ASP A 134 10.11 -5.25 5.51
C ASP A 134 8.90 -5.38 6.44
N TYR A 135 7.86 -6.10 6.01
CA TYR A 135 6.65 -6.39 6.80
C TYR A 135 6.16 -7.82 6.56
N GLY A 136 5.43 -8.36 7.54
CA GLY A 136 4.77 -9.65 7.49
C GLY A 136 3.25 -9.53 7.65
N VAL A 137 2.49 -10.29 6.86
CA VAL A 137 1.02 -10.38 6.94
C VAL A 137 0.62 -11.81 7.24
N VAL A 138 0.08 -12.00 8.44
CA VAL A 138 -0.35 -13.31 8.96
C VAL A 138 -1.79 -13.22 9.46
N PRO A 139 -2.60 -14.26 9.29
CA PRO A 139 -3.95 -14.29 9.82
C PRO A 139 -3.93 -14.48 11.34
N VAL A 140 -4.79 -13.77 12.06
CA VAL A 140 -4.99 -13.96 13.51
C VAL A 140 -6.18 -14.87 13.82
N GLU A 141 -7.07 -15.05 12.85
CA GLU A 141 -8.29 -15.85 12.96
C GLU A 141 -8.66 -16.41 11.57
N ASN A 142 -9.33 -17.57 11.55
CA ASN A 142 -9.97 -18.12 10.36
C ASN A 142 -11.40 -18.63 10.68
N SER A 143 -12.18 -18.91 9.64
CA SER A 143 -13.58 -19.33 9.77
C SER A 143 -13.77 -20.80 10.21
N ILE A 144 -12.70 -21.56 10.38
CA ILE A 144 -12.75 -23.01 10.68
C ILE A 144 -12.40 -23.25 12.15
N GLU A 145 -11.28 -22.73 12.59
CA GLU A 145 -10.67 -22.94 13.91
C GLU A 145 -10.84 -21.72 14.84
N GLY A 146 -11.33 -20.59 14.32
CA GLY A 146 -11.35 -19.34 15.07
C GLY A 146 -9.93 -18.79 15.20
N VAL A 147 -9.55 -18.39 16.41
CA VAL A 147 -8.23 -17.78 16.69
C VAL A 147 -7.10 -18.74 16.33
N ILE A 148 -6.13 -18.25 15.57
CA ILE A 148 -4.97 -19.02 15.15
C ILE A 148 -3.89 -18.87 16.21
N ASN A 149 -3.86 -19.80 17.18
CA ASN A 149 -2.92 -19.77 18.31
C ASN A 149 -1.46 -19.69 17.85
N LEU A 150 -1.10 -20.38 16.76
CA LEU A 150 0.25 -20.34 16.21
C LEU A 150 0.73 -18.91 15.88
N THR A 151 -0.15 -18.04 15.40
CA THR A 151 0.18 -16.64 15.14
C THR A 151 0.48 -15.89 16.44
N LEU A 152 -0.28 -16.16 17.50
CA LEU A 152 -0.07 -15.55 18.82
C LEU A 152 1.22 -16.06 19.46
N ASP A 153 1.48 -17.36 19.37
CA ASP A 153 2.72 -17.98 19.88
C ASP A 153 3.94 -17.37 19.18
N CYS A 154 3.89 -17.22 17.85
CA CYS A 154 4.96 -16.55 17.09
C CYS A 154 5.17 -15.09 17.53
N PHE A 155 4.11 -14.36 17.88
CA PHE A 155 4.27 -12.99 18.41
C PHE A 155 4.95 -12.98 19.79
N VAL A 156 4.67 -13.96 20.64
CA VAL A 156 5.31 -14.06 21.97
C VAL A 156 6.80 -14.43 21.85
N ASP A 157 7.12 -15.35 20.94
CA ASP A 157 8.49 -15.87 20.78
C ASP A 157 9.40 -14.98 19.92
N SER A 158 8.81 -14.11 19.09
CA SER A 158 9.55 -13.25 18.16
C SER A 158 9.97 -11.92 18.80
N PRO A 159 11.18 -11.41 18.51
CA PRO A 159 11.64 -10.10 18.97
C PRO A 159 11.04 -8.92 18.16
N LEU A 160 10.04 -9.16 17.31
CA LEU A 160 9.47 -8.17 16.39
C LEU A 160 8.44 -7.21 17.02
N LEU A 161 8.11 -7.37 18.31
CA LEU A 161 7.21 -6.48 19.07
C LEU A 161 7.94 -5.28 19.71
#